data_AF-A0A3D9BNV2-F1
#
_entry.id   AF-A0A3D9BNV2-F1
#
_cell.length_a   1.000
_cell.length_b   1.000
_cell.length_c   1.000
_cell.angle_alpha   90.00
_cell.angle_beta   90.00
_cell.angle_gamma   90.00
#
_symmetry.space_group_name_H-M   'P 1'
#
loop_
_entity.id
_entity.type
_entity.pdbx_description
1 polymer ?
#
loop_
_entity_poly.entity_id
_entity_poly.type
_entity_poly.pdbx_seq_one_letter_code
_entity_poly.pdbx_strand_id
1 'polypeptide(L)'
;MRIFLLLIGLSLSLLSCKKEPQLNDGIHDDLVEMGVAKDSIQKMDTILGKLNKKNTTFLDYYFHNYYELDKEIQDEIKKLKGEQFVYDKDEEYFTLFTKIATQKGDQYLKSLGMTGEEEHFALELYILRLKKKYGPTIDERMRNLN
;
A
#
# COMPACT_ATOMS: atom_id res chain seq x y z
N MET A 1 43.24 14.44 36.28
CA MET A 1 43.12 13.95 34.89
C MET A 1 42.54 12.52 34.79
N ARG A 2 41.68 12.07 35.72
CA ARG A 2 41.03 10.74 35.68
C ARG A 2 39.51 10.78 35.47
N ILE A 3 38.89 11.94 35.68
CA ILE A 3 37.43 12.13 35.55
C ILE A 3 37.02 12.34 34.07
N PHE A 4 37.90 12.93 33.25
CA PHE A 4 37.62 13.18 31.83
C PHE A 4 37.51 11.92 30.96
N LEU A 5 38.10 10.79 31.39
CA LEU A 5 38.03 9.54 30.62
C LEU A 5 36.71 8.79 30.81
N LEU A 6 36.00 9.00 31.92
CA LEU A 6 34.68 8.39 32.16
C LEU A 6 33.56 9.06 31.35
N LEU A 7 33.69 10.34 31.03
CA LEU A 7 32.72 11.10 30.22
C LEU A 7 32.79 10.78 28.72
N ILE A 8 33.91 10.21 28.25
CA ILE A 8 34.09 9.79 26.84
C ILE A 8 33.47 8.41 26.61
N GLY A 9 33.44 7.53 27.62
CA GLY A 9 32.83 6.20 27.51
C GLY A 9 31.29 6.23 27.47
N LEU A 10 30.66 7.21 28.11
CA LEU A 10 29.19 7.36 28.18
C LEU A 10 28.58 8.10 26.98
N SER A 11 29.39 8.82 26.18
CA SER A 11 28.92 9.51 24.97
C SER A 11 28.96 8.64 23.71
N LEU A 12 29.70 7.53 23.72
CA LEU A 12 29.80 6.59 22.59
C LEU A 12 28.69 5.53 22.55
N SER A 13 27.91 5.36 23.62
CA SER A 13 26.82 4.39 23.72
C SER A 13 25.46 4.89 23.21
N LEU A 14 25.36 6.12 22.68
CA LEU A 14 24.08 6.76 22.33
C LEU A 14 23.72 6.74 20.83
N LEU A 15 24.49 6.11 19.94
CA LEU A 15 24.28 6.23 18.49
C LEU A 15 24.32 4.91 17.70
N SER A 16 23.86 3.81 18.30
CA SER A 16 23.47 2.63 17.51
C SER A 16 22.01 2.28 17.74
N CYS A 17 21.12 3.27 17.58
CA CYS A 17 19.75 3.00 17.17
C CYS A 17 19.78 2.53 15.71
N LYS A 18 20.21 1.30 15.45
CA LYS A 18 19.88 0.67 14.18
C LYS A 18 18.35 0.59 14.14
N LYS A 19 17.74 1.34 13.23
CA LYS A 19 16.32 1.22 12.95
C LYS A 19 16.08 -0.26 12.60
N GLU A 20 15.18 -0.91 13.32
CA GLU A 20 14.83 -2.29 12.98
C GLU A 20 14.30 -2.32 11.55
N PRO A 21 14.76 -3.27 10.71
CA PRO A 21 14.24 -3.40 9.35
C PRO A 21 12.73 -3.54 9.38
N GLN A 22 12.05 -2.71 8.59
CA GLN A 22 10.61 -2.78 8.40
C GLN A 22 10.26 -3.44 7.07
N LEU A 23 9.07 -4.03 7.01
CA LEU A 23 8.56 -4.78 5.86
C LEU A 23 8.64 -3.99 4.54
N ASN A 24 8.44 -2.68 4.61
CA ASN A 24 8.40 -1.78 3.45
C ASN A 24 9.67 -0.94 3.25
N ASP A 25 10.77 -1.21 3.95
CA ASP A 25 12.01 -0.43 3.80
C ASP A 25 12.51 -0.43 2.34
N GLY A 26 12.33 -1.54 1.61
CA GLY A 26 12.71 -1.61 0.19
C GLY A 26 11.97 -0.62 -0.73
N ILE A 27 10.72 -0.27 -0.42
CA ILE A 27 9.99 0.76 -1.19
C ILE A 27 10.57 2.14 -0.91
N HIS A 28 10.94 2.42 0.34
CA HIS A 28 11.61 3.66 0.70
C HIS A 28 12.95 3.81 -0.04
N ASP A 29 13.80 2.79 0.04
CA ASP A 29 15.13 2.79 -0.57
C ASP A 29 15.05 3.02 -2.08
N ASP A 30 14.09 2.38 -2.74
CA ASP A 30 13.83 2.55 -4.17
C ASP A 30 13.43 3.98 -4.53
N LEU A 31 12.57 4.62 -3.73
CA LEU A 31 12.15 6.00 -3.98
C LEU A 31 13.31 6.97 -3.82
N VAL A 32 14.21 6.71 -2.86
CA VAL A 32 15.46 7.45 -2.70
C VAL A 32 16.35 7.28 -3.92
N GLU A 33 16.57 6.04 -4.38
CA GLU A 33 17.39 5.74 -5.56
C GLU A 33 16.83 6.38 -6.84
N MET A 34 15.50 6.43 -6.97
CA MET A 34 14.81 7.07 -8.09
C MET A 34 14.82 8.61 -8.06
N GLY A 35 15.44 9.22 -7.04
CA GLY A 35 15.54 10.68 -6.92
C GLY A 35 14.19 11.36 -6.69
N VAL A 36 13.26 10.69 -6.01
CA VAL A 36 11.96 11.28 -5.67
C VAL A 36 12.17 12.43 -4.68
N ALA A 37 11.37 13.49 -4.81
CA ALA A 37 11.44 14.64 -3.92
C ALA A 37 11.26 14.22 -2.45
N LYS A 38 12.08 14.77 -1.56
CA LYS A 38 12.11 14.42 -0.13
C LYS A 38 10.73 14.50 0.52
N ASP A 39 9.95 15.52 0.22
CA ASP A 39 8.61 15.71 0.79
C ASP A 39 7.65 14.60 0.33
N SER A 40 7.76 14.13 -0.92
CA SER A 40 7.00 12.99 -1.42
C SER A 40 7.42 11.69 -0.74
N ILE A 41 8.73 11.50 -0.49
CA ILE A 41 9.22 10.34 0.28
C ILE A 41 8.68 10.37 1.71
N GLN A 42 8.68 11.52 2.38
CA GLN A 42 8.15 11.63 3.75
C GLN A 42 6.65 11.34 3.84
N LYS A 43 5.87 11.82 2.85
CA LYS A 43 4.46 11.45 2.74
C LYS A 43 4.29 9.95 2.53
N MET A 44 5.12 9.36 1.68
CA MET A 44 5.09 7.92 1.43
C MET A 44 5.50 7.12 2.68
N ASP A 45 6.50 7.55 3.43
CA ASP A 45 6.94 6.91 4.68
C ASP A 45 5.82 6.87 5.73
N THR A 46 4.94 7.87 5.73
CA THR A 46 3.75 7.88 6.59
C THR A 46 2.80 6.74 6.21
N ILE A 47 2.59 6.52 4.91
CA ILE A 47 1.77 5.43 4.38
C ILE A 47 2.43 4.07 4.66
N LEU A 48 3.72 3.92 4.33
CA LEU A 48 4.47 2.70 4.60
C LEU A 48 4.48 2.35 6.09
N GLY A 49 4.58 3.35 6.96
CA GLY A 49 4.48 3.16 8.41
C GLY A 49 3.11 2.63 8.86
N LYS A 50 2.01 3.05 8.20
CA LYS A 50 0.67 2.50 8.46
C LYS A 50 0.56 1.04 8.01
N LEU A 51 1.09 0.73 6.83
CA LEU A 51 1.12 -0.63 6.29
C LEU A 51 1.99 -1.57 7.15
N ASN A 52 3.15 -1.10 7.61
CA ASN A 52 4.03 -1.84 8.53
C ASN A 52 3.31 -2.21 9.83
N LYS A 53 2.52 -1.29 10.41
CA LYS A 53 1.70 -1.58 11.61
C LYS A 53 0.62 -2.65 11.39
N LYS A 54 0.26 -2.90 10.13
CA LYS A 54 -0.74 -3.90 9.71
C LYS A 54 -0.10 -5.16 9.13
N ASN A 55 1.23 -5.24 9.16
CA ASN A 55 1.99 -6.33 8.53
C ASN A 55 1.61 -6.55 7.05
N THR A 56 1.45 -5.45 6.32
CA THR A 56 1.04 -5.45 4.90
C THR A 56 2.16 -4.84 4.07
N THR A 57 2.60 -5.54 3.02
CA THR A 57 3.54 -4.93 2.06
C THR A 57 2.81 -3.90 1.20
N PHE A 58 3.54 -2.93 0.66
CA PHE A 58 2.97 -1.96 -0.26
C PHE A 58 2.37 -2.62 -1.50
N LEU A 59 3.02 -3.66 -2.04
CA LEU A 59 2.51 -4.38 -3.20
C LEU A 59 1.28 -5.23 -2.87
N ASP A 60 1.17 -5.77 -1.66
CA ASP A 60 -0.04 -6.45 -1.20
C ASP A 60 -1.19 -5.47 -1.06
N TYR A 61 -0.95 -4.31 -0.44
CA TYR A 61 -1.93 -3.22 -0.37
C TYR A 61 -2.41 -2.82 -1.77
N TYR A 62 -1.47 -2.52 -2.66
CA TYR A 62 -1.78 -2.07 -4.03
C TYR A 62 -2.56 -3.14 -4.79
N PHE A 63 -2.11 -4.40 -4.71
CA PHE A 63 -2.77 -5.49 -5.42
C PHE A 63 -4.19 -5.74 -4.90
N HIS A 64 -4.36 -5.75 -3.58
CA HIS A 64 -5.67 -5.97 -2.97
C HIS A 64 -6.64 -4.85 -3.35
N ASN A 65 -6.23 -3.59 -3.15
CA ASN A 65 -7.08 -2.42 -3.34
C ASN A 65 -7.56 -2.27 -4.79
N TYR A 66 -6.71 -2.55 -5.77
CA TYR A 66 -7.01 -2.29 -7.18
C TYR A 66 -7.37 -3.52 -8.02
N TYR A 67 -7.25 -4.74 -7.48
CA TYR A 67 -7.55 -5.96 -8.23
C TYR A 67 -8.35 -7.00 -7.42
N GLU A 68 -7.93 -7.34 -6.21
CA GLU A 68 -8.66 -8.35 -5.43
C GLU A 68 -10.05 -7.86 -5.01
N LEU A 69 -10.19 -6.59 -4.63
CA LEU A 69 -11.49 -6.00 -4.28
C LEU A 69 -12.48 -6.09 -5.46
N ASP A 70 -12.05 -5.76 -6.67
CA ASP A 70 -12.89 -5.86 -7.88
C ASP A 70 -13.42 -7.27 -8.07
N LYS A 71 -12.56 -8.28 -7.89
CA LYS A 71 -12.95 -9.68 -7.95
C LYS A 71 -13.96 -10.04 -6.87
N GLU A 72 -13.68 -9.67 -5.61
CA GLU A 72 -14.57 -9.95 -4.49
C GLU A 72 -15.96 -9.34 -4.73
N ILE A 73 -16.02 -8.13 -5.28
CA ILE A 73 -17.26 -7.44 -5.64
C ILE A 73 -18.01 -8.21 -6.73
N GLN A 74 -17.33 -8.63 -7.80
CA GLN A 74 -17.93 -9.43 -8.85
C GLN A 74 -18.52 -10.73 -8.31
N ASP A 75 -17.78 -11.44 -7.46
CA ASP A 75 -18.23 -12.70 -6.87
C ASP A 75 -19.40 -12.49 -5.91
N GLU A 76 -19.41 -11.39 -5.15
CA GLU A 76 -20.53 -11.00 -4.30
C GLU A 76 -21.78 -10.71 -5.13
N ILE A 77 -21.66 -9.94 -6.21
CA ILE A 77 -22.79 -9.63 -7.09
C ILE A 77 -23.33 -10.90 -7.77
N LYS A 78 -22.45 -11.77 -8.28
CA LYS A 78 -22.86 -13.07 -8.86
C LYS A 78 -23.62 -13.92 -7.84
N LYS A 79 -23.18 -13.96 -6.58
CA LYS A 79 -23.89 -14.66 -5.50
C LYS A 79 -25.26 -14.04 -5.18
N LEU A 80 -25.38 -12.71 -5.21
CA LEU A 80 -26.61 -11.99 -4.87
C LEU A 80 -27.66 -11.97 -5.99
N LYS A 81 -27.22 -11.92 -7.26
CA LYS A 81 -28.08 -11.66 -8.42
C LYS A 81 -28.04 -12.75 -9.49
N GLY A 82 -27.14 -13.72 -9.37
CA GLY A 82 -26.89 -14.76 -10.37
C GLY A 82 -25.87 -14.33 -11.43
N GLU A 83 -25.23 -15.31 -12.08
CA GLU A 83 -24.16 -15.05 -13.06
C GLU A 83 -24.63 -14.21 -14.26
N GLN A 84 -25.85 -14.45 -14.74
CA GLN A 84 -26.39 -13.77 -15.91
C GLN A 84 -26.62 -12.26 -15.67
N PHE A 85 -26.79 -11.84 -14.41
CA PHE A 85 -26.96 -10.42 -14.08
C PHE A 85 -25.76 -9.56 -14.49
N VAL A 86 -24.55 -10.14 -14.47
CA VAL A 86 -23.32 -9.44 -14.86
C VAL A 86 -23.27 -9.15 -16.36
N TYR A 87 -24.00 -9.91 -17.18
CA TYR A 87 -23.99 -9.81 -18.64
C TYR A 87 -25.24 -9.16 -19.22
N ASP A 88 -26.39 -9.28 -18.56
CA ASP A 88 -27.69 -8.90 -19.11
C ASP A 88 -28.18 -7.51 -18.65
N LYS A 89 -27.53 -6.91 -17.64
CA LYS A 89 -28.03 -5.74 -16.91
C LYS A 89 -26.95 -4.68 -16.68
N ASP A 90 -26.26 -4.26 -17.74
CA ASP A 90 -25.10 -3.36 -17.69
C ASP A 90 -25.25 -2.16 -16.73
N GLU A 91 -26.33 -1.39 -16.82
CA GLU A 91 -26.52 -0.18 -16.00
C GLU A 91 -26.80 -0.49 -14.51
N GLU A 92 -27.65 -1.48 -14.25
CA GLU A 92 -27.96 -1.91 -12.88
C GLU A 92 -26.74 -2.58 -12.23
N TYR A 93 -26.01 -3.37 -13.00
CA TYR A 93 -24.75 -3.99 -12.58
C TYR A 93 -23.72 -2.92 -12.24
N PHE A 94 -23.49 -1.94 -13.13
CA PHE A 94 -22.51 -0.88 -12.89
C PHE A 94 -22.85 -0.04 -11.65
N THR A 95 -24.14 0.26 -11.45
CA THR A 95 -24.63 0.99 -10.28
C THR A 95 -24.37 0.20 -8.99
N LEU A 96 -24.70 -1.10 -8.98
CA LEU A 96 -24.48 -1.96 -7.84
C LEU A 96 -22.98 -2.16 -7.55
N PHE A 97 -22.19 -2.42 -8.60
CA PHE A 97 -20.75 -2.57 -8.52
C PHE A 97 -20.11 -1.34 -7.89
N THR A 98 -20.40 -0.14 -8.43
CA THR A 98 -19.86 1.13 -7.91
C THR A 98 -20.20 1.32 -6.44
N LYS A 99 -21.44 1.04 -6.04
CA LYS A 99 -21.87 1.15 -4.64
C LYS A 99 -21.07 0.22 -3.72
N ILE A 100 -20.90 -1.05 -4.09
CA ILE A 100 -20.17 -2.02 -3.27
C ILE A 100 -18.67 -1.69 -3.29
N ALA A 101 -18.13 -1.27 -4.42
CA ALA A 101 -16.74 -0.83 -4.57
C ALA A 101 -16.40 0.33 -3.62
N THR A 102 -17.21 1.39 -3.59
CA THR A 102 -17.02 2.49 -2.63
C THR A 102 -17.04 1.98 -1.19
N GLN A 103 -18.02 1.13 -0.85
CA GLN A 103 -18.15 0.63 0.53
C GLN A 103 -16.97 -0.23 0.96
N LYS A 104 -16.54 -1.18 0.12
CA LYS A 104 -15.41 -2.06 0.42
C LYS A 104 -14.08 -1.31 0.39
N GLY A 105 -13.87 -0.42 -0.56
CA GLY A 105 -12.69 0.45 -0.63
C GLY A 105 -12.54 1.29 0.64
N ASP A 106 -13.60 1.99 1.06
CA ASP A 106 -13.60 2.79 2.29
C ASP A 106 -13.32 1.94 3.53
N GLN A 107 -13.91 0.74 3.60
CA GLN A 107 -13.67 -0.20 4.70
C GLN A 107 -12.21 -0.68 4.72
N TYR A 108 -11.65 -1.01 3.55
CA TYR A 108 -10.28 -1.48 3.43
C TYR A 108 -9.28 -0.39 3.85
N LEU A 109 -9.41 0.83 3.31
CA LEU A 109 -8.56 1.96 3.70
C LEU A 109 -8.66 2.27 5.19
N LYS A 110 -9.87 2.27 5.76
CA LYS A 110 -10.07 2.44 7.20
C LYS A 110 -9.39 1.34 8.00
N SER A 111 -9.40 0.10 7.53
CA SER A 111 -8.72 -1.03 8.20
C SER A 111 -7.20 -0.83 8.27
N LEU A 112 -6.62 -0.17 7.26
CA LEU A 112 -5.22 0.20 7.17
C LEU A 112 -4.89 1.51 7.90
N GLY A 113 -5.91 2.27 8.30
CA GLY A 113 -5.74 3.61 8.88
C GLY A 113 -5.34 4.66 7.84
N MET A 114 -5.64 4.42 6.56
CA MET A 114 -5.36 5.31 5.44
C MET A 114 -6.54 6.22 5.14
N THR A 115 -6.26 7.44 4.67
CA THR A 115 -7.27 8.35 4.11
C THR A 115 -7.36 8.18 2.59
N GLY A 116 -8.43 8.71 1.97
CA GLY A 116 -8.54 8.76 0.51
C GLY A 116 -7.43 9.59 -0.15
N GLU A 117 -6.97 10.66 0.50
CA GLU A 117 -5.84 11.46 -0.02
C GLU A 117 -4.54 10.66 -0.03
N GLU A 118 -4.32 9.83 1.00
CA GLU A 118 -3.15 8.95 1.07
C GLU A 118 -3.22 7.81 0.06
N GLU A 119 -4.40 7.24 -0.17
CA GLU A 119 -4.65 6.26 -1.22
C GLU A 119 -4.33 6.85 -2.61
N HIS A 120 -4.87 8.03 -2.91
CA HIS A 120 -4.63 8.71 -4.18
C HIS A 120 -3.14 9.03 -4.38
N PHE A 121 -2.48 9.54 -3.35
CA PHE A 121 -1.05 9.83 -3.40
C PHE A 121 -0.20 8.56 -3.59
N ALA A 122 -0.54 7.46 -2.90
CA ALA A 122 0.13 6.18 -3.06
C ALA A 122 0.00 5.63 -4.49
N LEU A 123 -1.20 5.75 -5.08
CA LEU A 123 -1.45 5.35 -6.47
C LEU A 123 -0.64 6.18 -7.45
N GLU A 124 -0.67 7.50 -7.31
CA GLU A 124 0.09 8.41 -8.17
C GLU A 124 1.59 8.09 -8.11
N LEU A 125 2.13 7.92 -6.91
CA LEU A 125 3.55 7.60 -6.74
C LEU A 125 3.89 6.23 -7.31
N TYR A 126 3.00 5.24 -7.16
CA TYR A 126 3.16 3.96 -7.81
C TYR A 126 3.24 4.11 -9.32
N ILE A 127 2.25 4.75 -9.94
CA ILE A 127 2.17 4.91 -11.41
C ILE A 127 3.39 5.64 -11.95
N LEU A 128 3.79 6.74 -11.32
CA LEU A 128 4.84 7.62 -11.84
C LEU A 128 6.27 7.11 -11.58
N ARG A 129 6.48 6.34 -10.51
CA ARG A 129 7.83 5.97 -10.05
C ARG A 129 8.03 4.47 -9.95
N LEU A 130 7.15 3.76 -9.26
CA LEU A 130 7.36 2.36 -8.89
C LEU A 130 6.92 1.36 -9.97
N LYS A 131 5.95 1.72 -10.82
CA LYS A 131 5.33 0.82 -11.80
C LYS A 131 6.35 0.20 -12.76
N LYS A 132 7.38 0.93 -13.17
CA LYS A 132 8.42 0.37 -14.06
C LYS A 132 9.16 -0.81 -13.41
N LYS A 133 9.40 -0.75 -12.10
CA LYS A 133 10.12 -1.78 -11.34
C LYS A 133 9.20 -2.91 -10.89
N TYR A 134 8.01 -2.57 -10.40
CA TYR A 134 7.11 -3.51 -9.73
C TYR A 134 5.91 -3.98 -10.58
N GLY A 135 5.67 -3.35 -11.73
CA GLY A 135 4.62 -3.74 -12.67
C GLY A 135 4.66 -5.22 -13.04
N PRO A 136 5.82 -5.81 -13.39
CA PRO A 136 5.90 -7.24 -13.70
C PRO A 136 5.43 -8.15 -12.56
N THR A 137 5.70 -7.79 -11.30
CA THR A 137 5.21 -8.53 -10.11
C THR A 137 3.69 -8.43 -10.01
N ILE A 138 3.12 -7.25 -10.21
CA ILE A 138 1.66 -7.06 -10.21
C ILE A 138 1.00 -7.81 -11.37
N ASP A 139 1.59 -7.75 -12.57
CA ASP A 139 1.08 -8.45 -13.76
C ASP A 139 1.08 -9.97 -13.56
N GLU A 140 2.10 -10.52 -12.91
CA GLU A 140 2.15 -11.93 -12.55
C GLU A 140 1.05 -12.31 -11.56
N ARG A 141 0.85 -11.49 -10.51
CA ARG A 141 -0.24 -11.72 -9.55
C ARG A 141 -1.60 -11.64 -10.22
N MET A 142 -1.82 -10.68 -11.13
CA MET A 142 -3.07 -10.54 -11.88
C MET A 142 -3.37 -11.79 -12.72
N ARG A 143 -2.36 -12.38 -13.38
CA ARG A 143 -2.54 -13.62 -14.16
C ARG A 143 -3.00 -14.79 -13.31
N ASN A 144 -2.72 -14.77 -12.01
CA ASN A 144 -3.11 -15.81 -11.06
C ASN A 144 -4.44 -15.49 -10.33
N LEU A 145 -5.04 -14.32 -10.59
CA LEU A 145 -6.29 -13.87 -9.99
C LEU A 145 -7.51 -14.44 -10.74
N ASN A 146 -7.64 -15.78 -10.71
CA ASN A 146 -8.67 -16.56 -11.43
C ASN A 146 -10.07 -16.30 -10.95
#